data_AF-A0A246RPR7-F1
#
_entry.id   AF-A0A246RPR7-F1
#
_cell.length_a   1.000
_cell.length_b   1.000
_cell.length_c   1.000
_cell.angle_alpha   90.00
_cell.angle_beta   90.00
_cell.angle_gamma   90.00
#
_symmetry.space_group_name_H-M   'P 1'
#
loop_
_entity.id
_entity.type
_entity.pdbx_description
1 polymer ?
#
loop_
_entity_poly.entity_id
_entity_poly.type
_entity_poly.pdbx_seq_one_letter_code
_entity_poly.pdbx_strand_id
1 'polypeptide(L)'
;MNLTSRTACATCHLVLTESTQEGRTVYRHPVAEGRHAVVPVDARQLPAVFDRCHTCTGAPPVWNYHTGLIQIAAAGAVETYNDQWHVCYRCAHHIESDDVDALTAHCAARMQWPPRSDEYLILRTLHRCLLLGREHRTLLTAADWPSARITADMLPKIRDRLTRLLRGPDHLPAPLHEPGHRRTLADQLDLAPLYWINQDFTDHIADVTTTQPPATVTDDLVASPAGLITWPTPIGATGHLAAASWTPHRDGWQLTGYRSIGTALDDDLMPALRHEIGWLTPLHTEHLTRRATLDGHHPLGPLITTWLLIHQQLTDTVAAKLPKGTTRAYQRQRRPAPDVRIVRIAPHPTTAPQPSAPAGLRTRAKPDHRFWVSGHERQQAYGPGRSLRRPVDIQPFLKGDKHLPIKLSTTVRVLGDRTPGTEPSPDQG
;
A
#
# COMPACT_ATOMS: atom_id res chain seq x y z
N MET A 1 22.03 4.78 -9.76
CA MET A 1 22.98 4.20 -8.80
C MET A 1 22.20 3.78 -7.57
N ASN A 2 22.58 2.66 -6.97
CA ASN A 2 21.83 1.95 -5.92
C ASN A 2 22.00 2.73 -4.60
N LEU A 3 20.95 2.93 -3.79
CA LEU A 3 20.96 3.62 -2.48
C LEU A 3 21.96 3.03 -1.44
N THR A 4 22.76 2.05 -1.87
CA THR A 4 23.58 1.11 -1.09
C THR A 4 25.02 1.56 -0.82
N SER A 5 25.42 2.80 -1.14
CA SER A 5 26.82 3.24 -1.03
C SER A 5 27.04 4.52 -0.22
N ARG A 6 26.21 4.79 0.80
CA ARG A 6 26.35 6.00 1.64
C ARG A 6 27.03 5.71 2.95
N THR A 7 27.84 6.65 3.41
CA THR A 7 28.42 6.64 4.75
C THR A 7 27.60 7.57 5.65
N ALA A 8 27.18 7.07 6.81
CA ALA A 8 26.45 7.83 7.83
C ALA A 8 27.15 7.70 9.18
N CYS A 9 26.82 8.57 10.13
CA CYS A 9 27.37 8.46 11.47
C CYS A 9 26.58 7.49 12.34
N ALA A 10 27.25 6.51 12.95
CA ALA A 10 26.64 5.58 13.90
C ALA A 10 26.07 6.25 15.17
N THR A 11 26.49 7.47 15.50
CA THR A 11 26.05 8.16 16.72
C THR A 11 24.82 9.03 16.50
N CYS A 12 24.79 9.85 15.45
CA CYS A 12 23.68 10.78 15.19
C CYS A 12 22.80 10.40 13.99
N HIS A 13 23.18 9.37 13.24
CA HIS A 13 22.47 8.88 12.05
C HIS A 13 22.28 9.96 10.96
N LEU A 14 23.19 10.95 10.91
CA LEU A 14 23.27 11.87 9.79
C LEU A 14 24.14 11.27 8.68
N VAL A 15 23.77 11.53 7.43
CA VAL A 15 24.65 11.22 6.29
C VAL A 15 25.89 12.10 6.40
N LEU A 16 27.07 11.52 6.17
CA LEU A 16 28.34 12.22 6.30
C LEU A 16 28.77 12.81 4.95
N THR A 17 29.47 13.92 5.02
CA THR A 17 30.13 14.57 3.88
C THR A 17 31.56 14.05 3.77
N GLU A 18 31.99 13.74 2.56
CA GLU A 18 33.37 13.35 2.29
C GLU A 18 34.22 14.61 2.07
N SER A 19 35.34 14.72 2.77
CA SER A 19 36.30 15.81 2.61
C SER A 19 37.67 15.24 2.26
N THR A 20 38.23 15.68 1.13
CA THR A 20 39.59 15.31 0.74
C THR A 20 40.57 16.36 1.21
N GLN A 21 41.45 15.99 2.15
CA GLN A 21 42.51 16.85 2.67
C GLN A 21 43.85 16.14 2.50
N GLU A 22 44.81 16.76 1.82
CA GLU A 22 46.17 16.23 1.62
C GLU A 22 46.21 14.78 1.07
N GLY A 23 45.26 14.44 0.19
CA GLY A 23 45.16 13.11 -0.42
C GLY A 23 44.53 12.03 0.48
N ARG A 24 44.02 12.39 1.66
CA ARG A 24 43.25 11.51 2.54
C ARG A 24 41.78 11.88 2.55
N THR A 25 40.92 10.87 2.41
CA THR A 25 39.48 10.98 2.62
C THR A 25 39.17 11.03 4.11
N VAL A 26 38.48 12.07 4.56
CA VAL A 26 37.97 12.24 5.93
C VAL A 26 36.46 12.44 5.87
N TYR A 27 35.73 11.83 6.80
CA TYR A 27 34.27 12.02 6.91
C TYR A 27 33.94 13.09 7.95
N ARG A 28 33.04 14.00 7.58
CA ARG A 28 32.57 15.11 8.45
C ARG A 28 31.05 15.15 8.50
N HIS A 29 30.51 15.77 9.54
CA HIS A 29 29.09 16.11 9.56
C HIS A 29 28.82 17.20 8.50
N PRO A 30 27.63 17.21 7.87
CA PRO A 30 27.31 18.22 6.87
C PRO A 30 27.31 19.63 7.45
N VAL A 31 27.90 20.58 6.73
CA VAL A 31 27.90 22.03 7.00
C VAL A 31 28.68 22.47 8.26
N ALA A 32 28.57 21.76 9.38
CA ALA A 32 29.19 22.12 10.65
C ALA A 32 29.76 20.89 11.37
N GLU A 33 30.77 21.10 12.22
CA GLU A 33 31.27 20.01 13.07
C GLU A 33 30.22 19.58 14.09
N GLY A 34 30.00 18.27 14.18
CA GLY A 34 29.02 17.69 15.11
C GLY A 34 29.48 17.76 16.56
N ARG A 35 28.55 17.61 17.49
CA ARG A 35 28.82 17.60 18.96
C ARG A 35 29.55 16.34 19.44
N HIS A 36 29.94 15.45 18.54
CA HIS A 36 30.62 14.19 18.82
C HIS A 36 31.57 13.83 17.67
N ALA A 37 32.50 12.92 17.96
CA ALA A 37 33.38 12.36 16.95
C ALA A 37 32.59 11.59 15.88
N VAL A 38 33.05 11.67 14.63
CA VAL A 38 32.43 10.96 13.50
C VAL A 38 32.77 9.48 13.58
N VAL A 39 31.74 8.64 13.60
CA VAL A 39 31.87 7.17 13.49
C VAL A 39 31.23 6.72 12.17
N PRO A 40 32.00 6.61 11.08
CA PRO A 40 31.46 6.32 9.76
C PRO A 40 31.04 4.85 9.65
N VAL A 41 29.80 4.61 9.24
CA VAL A 41 29.25 3.28 8.94
C VAL A 41 28.44 3.34 7.65
N ASP A 42 28.19 2.17 7.04
CA ASP A 42 27.29 2.08 5.90
C ASP A 42 25.86 2.47 6.32
N ALA A 43 25.27 3.44 5.62
CA ALA A 43 23.94 3.96 5.90
C ALA A 43 22.86 2.86 5.83
N ARG A 44 23.07 1.76 5.09
CA ARG A 44 22.16 0.61 5.06
C ARG A 44 22.00 -0.07 6.42
N GLN A 45 22.99 0.06 7.29
CA GLN A 45 22.95 -0.47 8.65
C GLN A 45 22.11 0.43 9.58
N LEU A 46 21.74 1.63 9.12
CA LEU A 46 21.01 2.64 9.89
C LEU A 46 19.74 3.10 9.14
N PRO A 47 18.63 2.34 9.20
CA PRO A 47 17.38 2.71 8.53
C PRO A 47 16.89 4.13 8.84
N ALA A 48 17.11 4.59 10.08
CA ALA A 48 16.72 5.92 10.55
C ALA A 48 17.33 7.09 9.75
N VAL A 49 18.44 6.87 9.03
CA VAL A 49 19.04 7.86 8.12
C VAL A 49 18.08 8.22 6.97
N PHE A 50 17.24 7.27 6.56
CA PHE A 50 16.32 7.42 5.45
C PHE A 50 14.93 7.94 5.87
N ASP A 51 14.65 7.98 7.17
CA ASP A 51 13.38 8.44 7.75
C ASP A 51 13.37 9.94 8.08
N ARG A 52 14.41 10.67 7.66
CA ARG A 52 14.57 12.10 7.94
C ARG A 52 14.91 12.88 6.69
N CYS A 53 14.45 14.12 6.66
CA CYS A 53 14.83 15.09 5.65
C CYS A 53 16.34 15.38 5.70
N HIS A 54 17.05 15.17 4.60
CA HIS A 54 18.48 15.45 4.47
C HIS A 54 18.82 16.94 4.41
N THR A 55 17.83 17.82 4.25
CA THR A 55 18.05 19.28 4.29
C THR A 55 17.76 19.87 5.67
N CYS A 56 16.59 19.61 6.26
CA CYS A 56 16.21 20.19 7.55
C CYS A 56 16.37 19.27 8.76
N THR A 57 16.72 17.99 8.56
CA THR A 57 16.94 16.94 9.58
C THR A 57 15.76 16.58 10.49
N GLY A 58 14.62 17.27 10.35
CA GLY A 58 13.54 17.23 11.35
C GLY A 58 12.22 16.57 10.93
N ALA A 59 11.93 16.45 9.63
CA ALA A 59 10.62 15.98 9.16
C ALA A 59 10.74 14.70 8.31
N PRO A 60 9.70 13.83 8.30
CA PRO A 60 9.66 12.66 7.42
C PRO A 60 9.77 13.07 5.94
N PRO A 61 10.59 12.36 5.14
CA PRO A 61 10.77 12.70 3.74
C PRO A 61 9.58 12.21 2.88
N VAL A 62 9.33 12.93 1.79
CA VAL A 62 8.34 12.58 0.75
C VAL A 62 9.02 12.22 -0.55
N TRP A 63 10.07 12.96 -0.90
CA TRP A 63 10.73 12.85 -2.19
C TRP A 63 12.17 12.42 -2.01
N ASN A 64 12.67 11.59 -2.91
CA ASN A 64 14.09 11.39 -3.12
C ASN A 64 14.51 12.18 -4.36
N TYR A 65 15.14 13.34 -4.17
CA TYR A 65 15.72 14.12 -5.26
C TYR A 65 17.02 13.47 -5.69
N HIS A 66 17.27 13.45 -6.99
CA HIS A 66 18.55 13.08 -7.57
C HIS A 66 19.21 14.34 -8.11
N THR A 67 20.50 14.49 -7.84
CA THR A 67 21.33 15.58 -8.30
C THR A 67 22.58 15.03 -8.97
N GLY A 68 23.24 15.85 -9.79
CA GLY A 68 24.64 15.61 -10.12
C GLY A 68 25.53 15.61 -8.87
N LEU A 69 26.81 15.25 -9.03
CA LEU A 69 27.81 15.32 -7.96
C LEU A 69 27.96 16.79 -7.49
N ILE A 70 27.68 17.03 -6.21
CA ILE A 70 27.84 18.37 -5.61
C ILE A 70 29.18 18.42 -4.87
N GLN A 71 30.05 19.32 -5.30
CA GLN A 71 31.33 19.60 -4.66
C GLN A 71 31.42 21.08 -4.28
N ILE A 72 31.79 21.34 -3.03
CA ILE A 72 31.96 22.70 -2.50
C ILE A 72 33.39 22.84 -2.00
N ALA A 73 34.11 23.81 -2.55
CA ALA A 73 35.43 24.17 -2.04
C ALA A 73 35.26 25.17 -0.89
N ALA A 74 35.68 24.76 0.32
CA ALA A 74 35.63 25.60 1.52
C ALA A 74 36.90 25.40 2.34
N ALA A 75 37.50 26.50 2.82
CA ALA A 75 38.66 26.49 3.74
C ALA A 75 39.83 25.57 3.34
N GLY A 76 40.11 25.42 2.04
CA GLY A 76 41.22 24.59 1.52
C GLY A 76 40.91 23.10 1.40
N ALA A 77 39.67 22.66 1.65
CA ALA A 77 39.20 21.31 1.39
C ALA A 77 38.10 21.33 0.31
N VAL A 78 37.95 20.20 -0.39
CA VAL A 78 36.81 19.94 -1.27
C VAL A 78 35.88 18.99 -0.55
N GLU A 79 34.68 19.47 -0.26
CA GLU A 79 33.60 18.68 0.31
C GLU A 79 32.73 18.10 -0.79
N THR A 80 32.59 16.78 -0.80
CA THR A 80 31.75 16.04 -1.73
C THR A 80 30.49 15.57 -1.01
N TYR A 81 29.35 16.01 -1.54
CA TYR A 81 28.02 15.76 -1.01
C TYR A 81 27.29 14.65 -1.76
N ASN A 82 26.19 14.19 -1.19
CA ASN A 82 25.35 13.15 -1.79
C ASN A 82 24.72 13.62 -3.11
N ASP A 83 24.45 12.64 -3.98
CA ASP A 83 23.75 12.78 -5.25
C ASP A 83 22.25 12.42 -5.16
N GLN A 84 21.78 11.99 -3.98
CA GLN A 84 20.36 11.79 -3.71
C GLN A 84 19.96 12.35 -2.34
N TRP A 85 18.76 12.88 -2.22
CA TRP A 85 18.35 13.66 -1.07
C TRP A 85 16.93 13.27 -0.70
N HIS A 86 16.77 12.67 0.47
CA HIS A 86 15.44 12.43 1.04
C HIS A 86 14.94 13.76 1.61
N VAL A 87 13.90 14.34 1.02
CA VAL A 87 13.44 15.70 1.33
C VAL A 87 11.98 15.67 1.78
N CYS A 88 11.69 16.34 2.90
CA CYS A 88 10.32 16.51 3.40
C CYS A 88 9.52 17.46 2.53
N TYR A 89 8.19 17.42 2.64
CA TYR A 89 7.32 18.20 1.76
C TYR A 89 7.55 19.71 1.83
N ARG A 90 7.84 20.27 3.02
CA ARG A 90 8.11 21.72 3.17
C ARG A 90 9.39 22.14 2.45
N CYS A 91 10.47 21.39 2.63
CA CYS A 91 11.72 21.66 1.92
C CYS A 91 11.56 21.45 0.41
N ALA A 92 10.83 20.41 0.00
CA ALA A 92 10.51 20.19 -1.41
C ALA A 92 9.72 21.38 -1.99
N HIS A 93 8.74 21.92 -1.27
CA HIS A 93 7.99 23.09 -1.70
C HIS A 93 8.90 24.30 -1.99
N HIS A 94 9.89 24.57 -1.13
CA HIS A 94 10.87 25.64 -1.39
C HIS A 94 11.80 25.33 -2.57
N ILE A 95 12.24 24.07 -2.73
CA ILE A 95 13.06 23.64 -3.88
C ILE A 95 12.28 23.83 -5.19
N GLU A 96 11.03 23.38 -5.25
CA GLU A 96 10.17 23.49 -6.44
C GLU A 96 9.76 24.94 -6.75
N SER A 97 9.80 25.82 -5.76
CA SER A 97 9.53 27.25 -5.93
C SER A 97 10.80 28.06 -6.26
N ASP A 98 11.95 27.39 -6.42
CA ASP A 98 13.27 28.00 -6.60
C ASP A 98 13.66 29.03 -5.50
N ASP A 99 13.11 28.86 -4.30
CA ASP A 99 13.30 29.78 -3.17
C ASP A 99 14.41 29.30 -2.22
N VAL A 100 15.66 29.49 -2.65
CA VAL A 100 16.86 29.09 -1.90
C VAL A 100 16.97 29.81 -0.55
N ASP A 101 16.50 31.05 -0.47
CA ASP A 101 16.62 31.86 0.73
C ASP A 101 15.62 31.38 1.79
N ALA A 102 14.37 31.09 1.40
CA ALA A 102 13.40 30.48 2.32
C ALA A 102 13.80 29.06 2.73
N LEU A 103 14.34 28.24 1.81
CA LEU A 103 14.85 26.90 2.14
C LEU A 103 15.98 26.98 3.18
N THR A 104 16.96 27.85 2.95
CA THR A 104 18.08 28.06 3.89
C THR A 104 17.61 28.60 5.22
N ALA A 105 16.77 29.63 5.23
CA ALA A 105 16.23 30.20 6.46
C ALA A 105 15.44 29.16 7.27
N HIS A 106 14.62 28.33 6.59
CA HIS A 106 13.88 27.25 7.23
C HIS A 106 14.80 26.23 7.91
N CYS A 107 15.80 25.71 7.18
CA CYS A 107 16.72 24.72 7.71
C CYS A 107 17.62 25.29 8.81
N ALA A 108 18.19 26.49 8.61
CA ALA A 108 19.05 27.15 9.57
C ALA A 108 18.32 27.45 10.89
N ALA A 109 17.05 27.87 10.83
CA ALA A 109 16.23 28.08 12.02
C ALA A 109 16.08 26.79 12.86
N ARG A 110 15.94 25.62 12.22
CA ARG A 110 15.87 24.33 12.94
C ARG A 110 17.21 23.94 13.58
N MET A 111 18.31 24.27 12.92
CA MET A 111 19.67 24.03 13.42
C MET A 111 20.15 25.12 14.39
N GLN A 112 19.35 26.17 14.60
CA GLN A 112 19.67 27.34 15.42
C GLN A 112 20.91 28.10 14.93
N TRP A 113 21.14 28.12 13.62
CA TRP A 113 22.23 28.86 12.99
C TRP A 113 21.79 30.30 12.68
N PRO A 114 22.47 31.32 13.24
CA PRO A 114 22.13 32.71 12.99
C PRO A 114 22.28 33.08 11.50
N PRO A 115 21.46 34.00 10.98
CA PRO A 115 21.72 34.61 9.68
C PRO A 115 23.14 35.22 9.70
N ARG A 116 23.94 34.90 8.68
CA ARG A 116 25.36 35.32 8.50
C ARG A 116 26.43 34.51 9.24
N SER A 117 26.09 33.41 9.92
CA SER A 117 27.14 32.48 10.37
C SER A 117 27.78 31.75 9.18
N ASP A 118 28.99 31.22 9.36
CA ASP A 118 29.68 30.46 8.30
C ASP A 118 28.85 29.23 7.89
N GLU A 119 28.21 28.57 8.86
CA GLU A 119 27.29 27.45 8.63
C GLU A 119 26.11 27.87 7.75
N TYR A 120 25.55 29.06 7.99
CA TYR A 120 24.46 29.59 7.18
C TYR A 120 24.90 29.81 5.72
N LEU A 121 26.11 30.34 5.51
CA LEU A 121 26.64 30.60 4.16
C LEU A 121 26.98 29.32 3.41
N ILE A 122 27.56 28.33 4.11
CA ILE A 122 27.84 27.00 3.55
C ILE A 122 26.52 26.30 3.20
N LEU A 123 25.55 26.29 4.12
CA LEU A 123 24.22 25.72 3.89
C LEU A 123 23.52 26.38 2.70
N ARG A 124 23.58 27.70 2.59
CA ARG A 124 23.00 28.45 1.46
C ARG A 124 23.64 28.04 0.13
N THR A 125 24.96 27.89 0.13
CA THR A 125 25.71 27.44 -1.05
C THR A 125 25.32 26.03 -1.45
N LEU A 126 25.24 25.12 -0.47
CA LEU A 126 24.78 23.75 -0.69
C LEU A 126 23.37 23.69 -1.26
N HIS A 127 22.42 24.41 -0.66
CA HIS A 127 21.06 24.48 -1.17
C HIS A 127 20.99 25.03 -2.59
N ARG A 128 21.79 26.06 -2.92
CA ARG A 128 21.87 26.56 -4.29
C ARG A 128 22.38 25.50 -5.27
N CYS A 129 23.42 24.74 -4.89
CA CYS A 129 23.93 23.64 -5.69
C CYS A 129 22.88 22.52 -5.86
N LEU A 130 22.14 22.18 -4.80
CA LEU A 130 21.05 21.21 -4.86
C LEU A 130 19.96 21.66 -5.83
N LEU A 131 19.52 22.93 -5.75
CA LEU A 131 18.51 23.47 -6.64
C LEU A 131 18.97 23.46 -8.10
N LEU A 132 20.21 23.87 -8.37
CA LEU A 132 20.76 23.93 -9.74
C LEU A 132 21.09 22.55 -10.31
N GLY A 133 21.49 21.62 -9.45
CA GLY A 133 21.90 20.26 -9.83
C GLY A 133 20.76 19.24 -9.86
N ARG A 134 19.52 19.62 -9.51
CA ARG A 134 18.37 18.70 -9.50
C ARG A 134 18.07 18.17 -10.89
N GLU A 135 18.00 16.85 -11.02
CA GLU A 135 17.68 16.19 -12.29
C GLU A 135 16.25 15.69 -12.29
N HIS A 136 15.89 14.93 -11.25
CA HIS A 136 14.56 14.35 -11.09
C HIS A 136 14.31 14.02 -9.61
N ARG A 137 13.05 13.69 -9.30
CA ARG A 137 12.63 13.22 -7.98
C ARG A 137 11.80 11.95 -8.09
N THR A 138 11.88 11.13 -7.04
CA THR A 138 11.11 9.89 -6.90
C THR A 138 10.31 9.91 -5.62
N LEU A 139 9.04 9.53 -5.68
CA LEU A 139 8.18 9.46 -4.50
C LEU A 139 8.67 8.36 -3.55
N LEU A 140 8.83 8.71 -2.28
CA LEU A 140 9.14 7.76 -1.21
C LEU A 140 7.85 7.14 -0.69
N THR A 141 7.69 5.83 -0.88
CA THR A 141 6.48 5.09 -0.46
C THR A 141 6.64 4.38 0.88
N ALA A 142 7.88 4.23 1.36
CA ALA A 142 8.21 3.56 2.61
C ALA A 142 8.18 4.49 3.84
N ALA A 143 8.25 5.81 3.65
CA ALA A 143 8.28 6.77 4.76
C ALA A 143 7.08 6.57 5.70
N ASP A 144 7.28 6.67 7.02
CA ASP A 144 6.24 6.34 7.99
C ASP A 144 5.23 7.47 8.21
N TRP A 145 4.40 7.70 7.20
CA TRP A 145 3.30 8.65 7.27
C TRP A 145 2.14 8.06 8.07
N PRO A 146 1.55 8.82 9.03
CA PRO A 146 0.27 8.48 9.64
C PRO A 146 -0.75 8.15 8.57
N SER A 147 -1.67 7.22 8.84
CA SER A 147 -2.67 6.84 7.85
C SER A 147 -3.82 7.85 7.79
N ALA A 148 -4.35 8.10 6.59
CA ALA A 148 -5.59 8.86 6.45
C ALA A 148 -6.80 7.99 6.75
N ARG A 149 -7.79 8.59 7.41
CA ARG A 149 -9.14 8.04 7.49
C ARG A 149 -9.85 8.26 6.14
N ILE A 150 -10.24 7.19 5.49
CA ILE A 150 -10.90 7.23 4.17
C ILE A 150 -12.40 6.98 4.34
N THR A 151 -13.23 7.84 3.76
CA THR A 151 -14.70 7.70 3.72
C THR A 151 -15.20 7.53 2.29
N ALA A 152 -16.37 6.91 2.13
CA ALA A 152 -16.96 6.59 0.82
C ALA A 152 -17.06 7.81 -0.14
N ASP A 153 -17.40 8.99 0.38
CA ASP A 153 -17.56 10.21 -0.42
C ASP A 153 -16.22 10.78 -0.95
N MET A 154 -15.09 10.39 -0.35
CA MET A 154 -13.76 10.79 -0.79
C MET A 154 -13.27 9.99 -2.01
N LEU A 155 -13.78 8.77 -2.22
CA LEU A 155 -13.24 7.82 -3.21
C LEU A 155 -13.12 8.39 -4.63
N PRO A 156 -14.10 9.16 -5.17
CA PRO A 156 -13.94 9.78 -6.48
C PRO A 156 -12.74 10.72 -6.55
N LYS A 157 -12.52 11.53 -5.50
CA LYS A 157 -11.39 12.47 -5.42
C LYS A 157 -10.07 11.73 -5.19
N ILE A 158 -10.08 10.66 -4.39
CA ILE A 158 -8.91 9.79 -4.18
C ILE A 158 -8.47 9.17 -5.50
N ARG A 159 -9.40 8.55 -6.23
CA ARG A 159 -9.14 8.01 -7.57
C ARG A 159 -8.59 9.10 -8.49
N ASP A 160 -9.25 10.24 -8.60
CA ASP A 160 -8.84 11.32 -9.51
C ASP A 160 -7.47 11.94 -9.16
N ARG A 161 -7.01 11.81 -7.90
CA ARG A 161 -5.64 12.19 -7.52
C ARG A 161 -4.65 11.07 -7.83
N LEU A 162 -5.00 9.83 -7.54
CA LEU A 162 -4.18 8.67 -7.88
C LEU A 162 -3.94 8.57 -9.39
N THR A 163 -4.98 8.68 -10.22
CA THR A 163 -4.83 8.59 -11.68
C THR A 163 -4.10 9.79 -12.26
N ARG A 164 -4.15 10.96 -11.61
CA ARG A 164 -3.28 12.11 -11.94
C ARG A 164 -1.83 11.82 -11.60
N LEU A 165 -1.53 11.29 -10.40
CA LEU A 165 -0.19 10.92 -9.98
C LEU A 165 0.42 9.88 -10.93
N LEU A 166 -0.34 8.85 -11.29
CA LEU A 166 0.10 7.79 -12.21
C LEU A 166 0.44 8.35 -13.61
N ARG A 167 -0.32 9.33 -14.11
CA ARG A 167 -0.04 10.00 -15.40
C ARG A 167 0.99 11.13 -15.30
N GLY A 168 1.35 11.51 -14.08
CA GLY A 168 2.21 12.64 -13.79
C GLY A 168 3.66 12.41 -14.20
N PRO A 169 4.48 13.48 -14.19
CA PRO A 169 5.89 13.41 -14.56
C PRO A 169 6.75 12.78 -13.45
N ASP A 170 6.27 12.73 -12.21
CA ASP A 170 7.02 12.24 -11.07
C ASP A 170 7.41 10.77 -11.22
N HIS A 171 8.61 10.40 -10.77
CA HIS A 171 9.01 9.00 -10.73
C HIS A 171 8.35 8.30 -9.54
N LEU A 172 7.81 7.12 -9.80
CA LEU A 172 7.31 6.21 -8.77
C LEU A 172 8.30 5.06 -8.62
N PRO A 173 8.42 4.47 -7.42
CA PRO A 173 9.27 3.31 -7.22
C PRO A 173 8.75 2.10 -8.00
N ALA A 174 9.62 1.10 -8.17
CA ALA A 174 9.22 -0.16 -8.75
C ALA A 174 8.06 -0.82 -7.98
N PRO A 175 7.16 -1.51 -8.68
CA PRO A 175 7.15 -1.75 -10.12
C PRO A 175 6.35 -0.71 -10.92
N LEU A 176 5.83 0.36 -10.31
CA LEU A 176 5.11 1.44 -11.01
C LEU A 176 6.03 2.49 -11.65
N HIS A 177 7.32 2.22 -11.83
CA HIS A 177 8.27 3.16 -12.44
C HIS A 177 7.96 3.40 -13.94
N GLU A 178 7.55 2.34 -14.65
CA GLU A 178 7.30 2.36 -16.09
C GLU A 178 6.12 3.27 -16.49
N PRO A 179 6.35 4.38 -17.23
CA PRO A 179 5.30 5.34 -17.58
C PRO A 179 4.14 4.74 -18.38
N GLY A 180 4.43 3.80 -19.30
CA GLY A 180 3.40 3.13 -20.11
C GLY A 180 2.46 2.29 -19.25
N HIS A 181 3.03 1.51 -18.32
CA HIS A 181 2.26 0.70 -17.38
C HIS A 181 1.38 1.57 -16.47
N ARG A 182 1.93 2.69 -15.95
CA ARG A 182 1.17 3.63 -15.13
C ARG A 182 -0.01 4.26 -15.86
N ARG A 183 0.17 4.65 -17.13
CA ARG A 183 -0.92 5.23 -17.95
C ARG A 183 -2.04 4.22 -18.16
N THR A 184 -1.71 2.99 -18.53
CA THR A 184 -2.71 1.91 -18.68
C THR A 184 -3.48 1.68 -17.38
N LEU A 185 -2.78 1.59 -16.24
CA LEU A 185 -3.41 1.46 -14.93
C LEU A 185 -4.35 2.64 -14.63
N ALA A 186 -3.91 3.88 -14.89
CA ALA A 186 -4.71 5.08 -14.67
C ALA A 186 -5.98 5.11 -15.55
N ASP A 187 -5.86 4.72 -16.82
CA ASP A 187 -6.98 4.67 -17.77
C ASP A 187 -8.02 3.62 -17.36
N GLN A 188 -7.57 2.46 -16.90
CA GLN A 188 -8.45 1.42 -16.36
C GLN A 188 -9.12 1.87 -15.06
N LEU A 189 -8.39 2.55 -14.17
CA LEU A 189 -8.92 3.05 -12.90
C LEU A 189 -10.00 4.12 -13.09
N ASP A 190 -9.89 5.00 -14.10
CA ASP A 190 -10.87 6.05 -14.35
C ASP A 190 -12.30 5.51 -14.59
N LEU A 191 -12.41 4.28 -15.08
CA LEU A 191 -13.66 3.57 -15.34
C LEU A 191 -14.01 2.54 -14.27
N ALA A 192 -13.09 2.24 -13.36
CA ALA A 192 -13.26 1.20 -12.36
C ALA A 192 -14.33 1.58 -11.31
N PRO A 193 -15.21 0.64 -10.91
CA PRO A 193 -16.05 0.77 -9.74
C PRO A 193 -15.20 0.98 -8.47
N LEU A 194 -15.73 1.79 -7.56
CA LEU A 194 -15.07 2.19 -6.32
C LEU A 194 -15.79 1.53 -5.15
N TYR A 195 -15.06 0.77 -4.34
CA TYR A 195 -15.61 0.04 -3.19
C TYR A 195 -15.08 0.64 -1.89
N TRP A 196 -15.99 1.03 -1.00
CA TRP A 196 -15.67 1.40 0.37
C TRP A 196 -16.23 0.34 1.31
N ILE A 197 -15.34 -0.29 2.07
CA ILE A 197 -15.71 -1.27 3.09
C ILE A 197 -16.05 -0.52 4.37
N ASN A 198 -17.20 -0.78 5.01
CA ASN A 198 -17.50 -0.12 6.28
C ASN A 198 -16.59 -0.61 7.42
N GLN A 199 -16.57 0.11 8.55
CA GLN A 199 -15.68 -0.22 9.68
C GLN A 199 -15.94 -1.64 10.20
N ASP A 200 -17.19 -1.99 10.51
CA ASP A 200 -17.51 -3.30 11.08
C ASP A 200 -17.05 -4.46 10.16
N PHE A 201 -17.20 -4.30 8.85
CA PHE A 201 -16.73 -5.32 7.91
C PHE A 201 -15.20 -5.33 7.78
N THR A 202 -14.57 -4.17 7.90
CA THR A 202 -13.10 -4.06 7.92
C THR A 202 -12.49 -4.77 9.12
N ASP A 203 -13.08 -4.58 10.30
CA ASP A 203 -12.66 -5.25 11.53
C ASP A 203 -12.83 -6.78 11.37
N HIS A 204 -13.97 -7.21 10.81
CA HIS A 204 -14.20 -8.62 10.50
C HIS A 204 -13.17 -9.20 9.53
N ILE A 205 -12.79 -8.46 8.48
CA ILE A 205 -11.75 -8.89 7.54
C ILE A 205 -10.41 -9.03 8.27
N ALA A 206 -10.05 -8.07 9.12
CA ALA A 206 -8.80 -8.10 9.88
C ALA A 206 -8.71 -9.35 10.78
N ASP A 207 -9.82 -9.73 11.44
CA ASP A 207 -9.89 -10.90 12.32
C ASP A 207 -9.68 -12.24 11.59
N VAL A 208 -10.11 -12.34 10.33
CA VAL A 208 -10.15 -13.62 9.60
C VAL A 208 -9.05 -13.78 8.57
N THR A 209 -8.44 -12.66 8.15
CA THR A 209 -7.46 -12.68 7.04
C THR A 209 -6.29 -13.58 7.39
N THR A 210 -5.69 -13.47 8.58
CA THR A 210 -4.50 -14.24 8.97
C THR A 210 -4.69 -15.76 8.96
N THR A 211 -5.94 -16.23 9.01
CA THR A 211 -6.29 -17.66 9.03
C THR A 211 -6.93 -18.12 7.71
N GLN A 212 -7.07 -17.23 6.73
CA GLN A 212 -7.63 -17.55 5.42
C GLN A 212 -6.74 -18.57 4.70
N PRO A 213 -7.23 -19.78 4.40
CA PRO A 213 -6.46 -20.79 3.67
C PRO A 213 -6.35 -20.40 2.19
N PRO A 214 -5.37 -20.94 1.44
CA PRO A 214 -5.17 -20.60 0.04
C PRO A 214 -6.45 -20.63 -0.79
N ALA A 215 -6.73 -19.52 -1.47
CA ALA A 215 -7.87 -19.33 -2.35
C ALA A 215 -7.38 -19.18 -3.79
N THR A 216 -8.07 -19.86 -4.71
CA THR A 216 -7.76 -19.82 -6.14
C THR A 216 -8.42 -18.59 -6.76
N VAL A 217 -7.65 -17.64 -7.28
CA VAL A 217 -8.23 -16.43 -7.86
C VAL A 217 -8.79 -16.71 -9.26
N THR A 218 -10.11 -16.66 -9.39
CA THR A 218 -10.87 -16.89 -10.63
C THR A 218 -11.74 -15.69 -10.98
N ASP A 219 -12.22 -15.62 -12.23
CA ASP A 219 -13.11 -14.53 -12.67
C ASP A 219 -14.39 -14.44 -11.80
N ASP A 220 -14.87 -15.56 -11.28
CA ASP A 220 -16.05 -15.62 -10.38
C ASP A 220 -15.76 -15.10 -8.97
N LEU A 221 -14.52 -15.22 -8.49
CA LEU A 221 -14.14 -14.76 -7.15
C LEU A 221 -14.02 -13.23 -7.11
N VAL A 222 -13.45 -12.63 -8.16
CA VAL A 222 -13.20 -11.19 -8.22
C VAL A 222 -14.52 -10.42 -8.32
N ALA A 223 -14.71 -9.40 -7.47
CA ALA A 223 -15.98 -8.68 -7.39
C ALA A 223 -16.43 -7.98 -8.70
N SER A 224 -15.47 -7.61 -9.55
CA SER A 224 -15.69 -7.05 -10.90
C SER A 224 -14.41 -7.19 -11.74
N PRO A 225 -14.42 -7.03 -13.08
CA PRO A 225 -13.19 -7.18 -13.88
C PRO A 225 -12.06 -6.19 -13.50
N ALA A 226 -12.44 -5.00 -13.03
CA ALA A 226 -11.55 -3.99 -12.46
C ALA A 226 -12.21 -3.35 -11.23
N GLY A 227 -11.43 -2.74 -10.36
CA GLY A 227 -11.95 -2.04 -9.19
C GLY A 227 -10.85 -1.37 -8.36
N LEU A 228 -11.27 -0.42 -7.52
CA LEU A 228 -10.47 0.14 -6.44
C LEU A 228 -11.25 0.00 -5.14
N ILE A 229 -10.73 -0.79 -4.21
CA ILE A 229 -11.28 -1.00 -2.88
C ILE A 229 -10.50 -0.20 -1.85
N THR A 230 -11.20 0.31 -0.83
CA THR A 230 -10.62 1.06 0.27
C THR A 230 -11.20 0.59 1.60
N TRP A 231 -10.34 0.56 2.61
CA TRP A 231 -10.72 0.32 4.00
C TRP A 231 -10.56 1.62 4.81
N PRO A 232 -11.44 1.90 5.77
CA PRO A 232 -11.43 3.12 6.57
C PRO A 232 -10.19 3.21 7.46
N THR A 233 -9.66 2.07 7.88
CA THR A 233 -8.41 1.88 8.61
C THR A 233 -7.52 0.89 7.87
N PRO A 234 -6.18 1.04 7.92
CA PRO A 234 -5.26 0.07 7.34
C PRO A 234 -5.42 -1.33 7.92
N ILE A 235 -5.23 -2.35 7.10
CA ILE A 235 -5.33 -3.78 7.47
C ILE A 235 -4.16 -4.60 6.88
N GLY A 236 -4.18 -5.92 7.12
CA GLY A 236 -3.18 -6.87 6.64
C GLY A 236 -2.00 -7.05 7.60
N ALA A 237 -1.09 -7.97 7.25
CA ALA A 237 0.01 -8.40 8.14
C ALA A 237 0.93 -7.26 8.60
N THR A 238 1.13 -6.24 7.75
CA THR A 238 1.96 -5.06 8.07
C THR A 238 1.15 -3.90 8.66
N GLY A 239 -0.18 -3.98 8.67
CA GLY A 239 -1.03 -2.87 9.13
C GLY A 239 -0.92 -1.60 8.27
N HIS A 240 -0.49 -1.71 7.01
CA HIS A 240 -0.30 -0.55 6.12
C HIS A 240 -1.24 -0.54 4.91
N LEU A 241 -1.95 -1.63 4.62
CA LEU A 241 -2.82 -1.70 3.44
C LEU A 241 -4.12 -0.94 3.68
N ALA A 242 -4.26 0.24 3.08
CA ALA A 242 -5.46 1.08 3.20
C ALA A 242 -6.38 0.99 1.96
N ALA A 243 -5.82 0.59 0.82
CA ALA A 243 -6.57 0.39 -0.41
C ALA A 243 -5.89 -0.66 -1.29
N ALA A 244 -6.64 -1.22 -2.22
CA ALA A 244 -6.09 -2.05 -3.28
C ALA A 244 -6.86 -1.84 -4.58
N SER A 245 -6.18 -1.91 -5.72
CA SER A 245 -6.83 -1.94 -7.02
C SER A 245 -6.47 -3.20 -7.78
N TRP A 246 -7.37 -3.58 -8.67
CA TRP A 246 -7.15 -4.62 -9.65
C TRP A 246 -7.65 -4.16 -11.00
N THR A 247 -6.91 -4.50 -12.04
CA THR A 247 -7.30 -4.24 -13.42
C THR A 247 -6.98 -5.44 -14.31
N PRO A 248 -7.74 -5.66 -15.40
CA PRO A 248 -7.53 -6.82 -16.25
C PRO A 248 -6.19 -6.74 -16.99
N HIS A 249 -5.52 -7.90 -17.07
CA HIS A 249 -4.32 -8.17 -17.85
C HIS A 249 -4.54 -9.42 -18.71
N ARG A 250 -3.67 -9.67 -19.72
CA ARG A 250 -3.87 -10.72 -20.75
C ARG A 250 -4.27 -12.10 -20.17
N ASP A 251 -3.63 -12.49 -19.08
CA ASP A 251 -3.68 -13.80 -18.43
C ASP A 251 -4.16 -13.75 -16.97
N GLY A 252 -4.70 -12.60 -16.53
CA GLY A 252 -5.19 -12.42 -15.16
C GLY A 252 -5.40 -10.96 -14.81
N TRP A 253 -4.82 -10.51 -13.70
CA TRP A 253 -5.00 -9.16 -13.19
C TRP A 253 -3.67 -8.50 -12.84
N GLN A 254 -3.60 -7.19 -13.01
CA GLN A 254 -2.61 -6.37 -12.34
C GLN A 254 -3.18 -5.96 -11.00
N LEU A 255 -2.51 -6.34 -9.90
CA LEU A 255 -2.91 -5.94 -8.55
C LEU A 255 -1.97 -4.87 -8.02
N THR A 256 -2.51 -3.94 -7.25
CA THR A 256 -1.72 -2.91 -6.56
C THR A 256 -2.32 -2.65 -5.18
N GLY A 257 -1.52 -2.83 -4.15
CA GLY A 257 -1.83 -2.43 -2.78
C GLY A 257 -1.28 -1.03 -2.51
N TYR A 258 -2.04 -0.23 -1.77
CA TYR A 258 -1.70 1.13 -1.41
C TYR A 258 -1.75 1.32 0.10
N ARG A 259 -0.82 2.10 0.62
CA ARG A 259 -0.96 2.75 1.93
C ARG A 259 -1.64 4.10 1.77
N SER A 260 -2.16 4.64 2.86
CA SER A 260 -2.69 6.00 2.87
C SER A 260 -1.73 6.99 3.52
N ILE A 261 -1.75 8.23 3.03
CA ILE A 261 -1.04 9.37 3.63
C ILE A 261 -2.05 10.19 4.44
N GLY A 262 -1.82 10.35 5.74
CA GLY A 262 -2.62 11.09 6.71
C GLY A 262 -2.10 12.51 6.96
N THR A 263 -2.36 13.04 8.16
CA THR A 263 -1.93 14.37 8.59
C THR A 263 -0.54 14.28 9.24
N ALA A 264 0.51 14.49 8.43
CA ALA A 264 1.90 14.53 8.90
C ALA A 264 2.60 15.86 8.58
N LEU A 265 1.85 16.82 8.02
CA LEU A 265 2.34 18.14 7.64
C LEU A 265 1.51 19.21 8.33
N ASP A 266 2.12 20.40 8.38
CA ASP A 266 1.46 21.64 8.75
C ASP A 266 0.24 21.90 7.85
N ASP A 267 -0.81 22.52 8.41
CA ASP A 267 -2.12 22.68 7.77
C ASP A 267 -2.08 23.46 6.45
N ASP A 268 -1.09 24.35 6.28
CA ASP A 268 -0.85 25.13 5.06
C ASP A 268 -0.40 24.25 3.87
N LEU A 269 0.33 23.17 4.15
CA LEU A 269 0.92 22.30 3.12
C LEU A 269 0.04 21.12 2.74
N MET A 270 -0.88 20.71 3.62
CA MET A 270 -1.76 19.58 3.35
C MET A 270 -2.57 19.73 2.05
N PRO A 271 -3.20 20.89 1.72
CA PRO A 271 -3.90 21.05 0.45
C PRO A 271 -3.01 20.86 -0.79
N ALA A 272 -1.76 21.32 -0.74
CA ALA A 272 -0.80 21.16 -1.82
C ALA A 272 -0.40 19.68 -1.97
N LEU A 273 -0.08 18.99 -0.87
CA LEU A 273 0.22 17.55 -0.91
C LEU A 273 -0.95 16.74 -1.46
N ARG A 274 -2.18 17.06 -1.04
CA ARG A 274 -3.39 16.42 -1.58
C ARG A 274 -3.60 16.71 -3.05
N HIS A 275 -3.14 17.85 -3.54
CA HIS A 275 -3.23 18.18 -4.95
C HIS A 275 -2.23 17.35 -5.78
N GLU A 276 -1.00 17.24 -5.29
CA GLU A 276 0.14 16.65 -5.98
C GLU A 276 0.13 15.11 -5.90
N ILE A 277 0.15 14.55 -4.69
CA ILE A 277 0.28 13.10 -4.44
C ILE A 277 -1.08 12.47 -4.15
N GLY A 278 -1.97 13.21 -3.47
CA GLY A 278 -3.29 12.71 -3.09
C GLY A 278 -3.30 11.99 -1.74
N TRP A 279 -3.95 10.82 -1.69
CA TRP A 279 -4.13 10.03 -0.45
C TRP A 279 -3.43 8.70 -0.46
N LEU A 280 -3.14 8.13 -1.63
CA LEU A 280 -2.69 6.76 -1.76
C LEU A 280 -1.29 6.74 -2.36
N THR A 281 -0.42 5.92 -1.78
CA THR A 281 0.91 5.63 -2.35
C THR A 281 1.09 4.13 -2.50
N PRO A 282 1.71 3.69 -3.60
CA PRO A 282 1.83 2.27 -3.89
C PRO A 282 2.78 1.60 -2.89
N LEU A 283 2.31 0.50 -2.30
CA LEU A 283 3.06 -0.31 -1.34
C LEU A 283 3.56 -1.61 -1.98
N HIS A 284 2.71 -2.24 -2.77
CA HIS A 284 2.97 -3.53 -3.39
C HIS A 284 2.25 -3.60 -4.72
N THR A 285 2.82 -4.28 -5.69
CA THR A 285 2.22 -4.42 -7.01
C THR A 285 2.74 -5.70 -7.63
N GLU A 286 1.83 -6.47 -8.21
CA GLU A 286 2.15 -7.75 -8.82
C GLU A 286 1.19 -8.05 -9.96
N HIS A 287 1.66 -8.84 -10.91
CA HIS A 287 0.80 -9.44 -11.90
C HIS A 287 0.36 -10.82 -11.40
N LEU A 288 -0.94 -11.01 -11.21
CA LEU A 288 -1.54 -12.25 -10.76
C LEU A 288 -2.18 -12.98 -11.95
N THR A 289 -1.70 -14.19 -12.25
CA THR A 289 -2.30 -15.02 -13.30
C THR A 289 -3.63 -15.63 -12.83
N ARG A 290 -4.51 -15.95 -13.78
CA ARG A 290 -5.75 -16.69 -13.49
C ARG A 290 -5.40 -18.01 -12.81
N ARG A 291 -6.18 -18.35 -11.78
CA ARG A 291 -6.01 -19.53 -10.93
C ARG A 291 -4.77 -19.54 -10.04
N ALA A 292 -4.05 -18.43 -9.93
CA ALA A 292 -3.04 -18.28 -8.89
C ALA A 292 -3.68 -18.44 -7.50
N THR A 293 -2.95 -19.04 -6.58
CA THR A 293 -3.42 -19.29 -5.21
C THR A 293 -2.81 -18.28 -4.25
N LEU A 294 -3.65 -17.63 -3.46
CA LEU A 294 -3.24 -16.63 -2.48
C LEU A 294 -3.89 -16.94 -1.13
N ASP A 295 -3.11 -16.79 -0.06
CA ASP A 295 -3.58 -16.98 1.31
C ASP A 295 -3.59 -15.66 2.08
N GLY A 296 -4.00 -15.76 3.34
CA GLY A 296 -4.09 -14.63 4.27
C GLY A 296 -2.79 -13.90 4.57
N HIS A 297 -1.64 -14.56 4.39
CA HIS A 297 -0.32 -13.99 4.71
C HIS A 297 0.25 -13.18 3.54
N HIS A 298 -0.36 -13.28 2.36
CA HIS A 298 0.02 -12.49 1.22
C HIS A 298 -0.13 -10.97 1.49
N PRO A 299 0.73 -10.08 0.96
CA PRO A 299 0.56 -8.62 1.08
C PRO A 299 -0.81 -8.10 0.65
N LEU A 300 -1.51 -8.84 -0.23
CA LEU A 300 -2.87 -8.56 -0.69
C LEU A 300 -3.92 -9.56 -0.15
N GLY A 301 -3.58 -10.37 0.86
CA GLY A 301 -4.50 -11.28 1.53
C GLY A 301 -5.83 -10.63 1.98
N PRO A 302 -5.84 -9.39 2.50
CA PRO A 302 -7.10 -8.73 2.82
C PRO A 302 -8.01 -8.46 1.61
N LEU A 303 -7.45 -8.21 0.43
CA LEU A 303 -8.23 -8.06 -0.82
C LEU A 303 -8.92 -9.39 -1.15
N ILE A 304 -8.17 -10.50 -1.12
CA ILE A 304 -8.69 -11.84 -1.42
C ILE A 304 -9.74 -12.27 -0.40
N THR A 305 -9.47 -12.04 0.88
CA THR A 305 -10.42 -12.27 1.97
C THR A 305 -11.70 -11.47 1.73
N THR A 306 -11.60 -10.20 1.33
CA THR A 306 -12.78 -9.39 1.04
C THR A 306 -13.58 -9.95 -0.13
N TRP A 307 -12.93 -10.37 -1.22
CA TRP A 307 -13.60 -11.02 -2.35
C TRP A 307 -14.30 -12.32 -1.94
N LEU A 308 -13.66 -13.18 -1.14
CA LEU A 308 -14.27 -14.41 -0.64
C LEU A 308 -15.55 -14.13 0.16
N LEU A 309 -15.52 -13.13 1.04
CA LEU A 309 -16.66 -12.79 1.89
C LEU A 309 -17.80 -12.14 1.10
N ILE A 310 -17.48 -11.34 0.08
CA ILE A 310 -18.47 -10.82 -0.88
C ILE A 310 -19.09 -11.96 -1.69
N HIS A 311 -18.27 -12.86 -2.24
CA HIS A 311 -18.71 -14.01 -3.04
C HIS A 311 -19.63 -14.95 -2.24
N GLN A 312 -19.40 -15.10 -0.92
CA GLN A 312 -20.25 -15.87 0.00
C GLN A 312 -21.58 -15.18 0.35
N GLN A 313 -21.88 -14.01 -0.23
CA GLN A 313 -23.10 -13.23 0.06
C GLN A 313 -23.27 -12.93 1.56
N LEU A 314 -22.15 -12.68 2.25
CA LEU A 314 -22.15 -12.22 3.64
C LEU A 314 -22.31 -10.70 3.74
N THR A 315 -22.42 -10.02 2.60
CA THR A 315 -22.39 -8.56 2.50
C THR A 315 -23.58 -8.02 1.73
N ASP A 316 -23.98 -6.81 2.11
CA ASP A 316 -24.83 -5.95 1.29
C ASP A 316 -23.94 -4.94 0.57
N THR A 317 -24.27 -4.67 -0.69
CA THR A 317 -23.65 -3.60 -1.46
C THR A 317 -24.70 -2.55 -1.81
N VAL A 318 -24.48 -1.31 -1.38
CA VAL A 318 -25.39 -0.19 -1.66
C VAL A 318 -24.64 0.96 -2.34
N ALA A 319 -25.28 1.65 -3.27
CA ALA A 319 -24.70 2.82 -3.91
C ALA A 319 -24.50 3.95 -2.89
N ALA A 320 -23.33 4.59 -2.90
CA ALA A 320 -23.04 5.72 -2.03
C ALA A 320 -23.76 6.98 -2.52
N LYS A 321 -24.33 7.75 -1.59
CA LYS A 321 -24.87 9.07 -1.89
C LYS A 321 -23.74 10.09 -1.98
N LEU A 322 -23.39 10.48 -3.21
CA LEU A 322 -22.30 11.41 -3.44
C LEU A 322 -22.69 12.88 -3.19
N PRO A 323 -21.76 13.72 -2.72
CA PRO A 323 -21.98 15.15 -2.62
C PRO A 323 -22.34 15.77 -3.98
N LYS A 324 -23.31 16.69 -4.00
CA LYS A 324 -23.76 17.39 -5.22
C LYS A 324 -22.59 18.07 -5.96
N GLY A 325 -21.61 18.58 -5.22
CA GLY A 325 -20.41 19.21 -5.79
C GLY A 325 -19.59 18.24 -6.64
N THR A 326 -19.42 16.99 -6.18
CA THR A 326 -18.73 15.92 -6.92
C THR A 326 -19.48 15.58 -8.19
N THR A 327 -20.79 15.32 -8.11
CA THR A 327 -21.62 15.01 -9.29
C THR A 327 -21.58 16.13 -10.33
N ARG A 328 -21.70 17.39 -9.90
CA ARG A 328 -21.61 18.56 -10.80
C ARG A 328 -20.22 18.74 -11.42
N ALA A 329 -19.15 18.40 -10.69
CA ALA A 329 -17.79 18.46 -11.24
C ALA A 329 -17.62 17.46 -12.39
N TYR A 330 -18.11 16.23 -12.21
CA TYR A 330 -18.08 15.18 -13.24
C TYR A 330 -18.91 15.56 -14.47
N GLN A 331 -20.13 16.08 -14.26
CA GLN A 331 -20.98 16.57 -15.35
C GLN A 331 -20.31 17.70 -16.15
N ARG A 332 -19.68 18.67 -15.48
CA ARG A 332 -18.94 19.76 -16.15
C ARG A 332 -17.79 19.26 -17.01
N GLN A 333 -17.13 18.18 -16.59
CA GLN A 333 -16.05 17.53 -17.33
C GLN A 333 -16.56 16.50 -18.35
N ARG A 334 -17.88 16.37 -18.54
CA ARG A 334 -18.53 15.37 -19.41
C ARG A 334 -18.09 13.93 -19.10
N ARG A 335 -17.82 13.64 -17.82
CA ARG A 335 -17.46 12.30 -17.32
C ARG A 335 -18.70 11.58 -16.79
N PRO A 336 -18.79 10.24 -16.93
CA PRO A 336 -19.85 9.47 -16.28
C PRO A 336 -19.77 9.62 -14.77
N ALA A 337 -20.92 9.62 -14.08
CA ALA A 337 -20.95 9.68 -12.63
C ALA A 337 -20.16 8.49 -12.04
N PRO A 338 -19.33 8.71 -10.99
CA PRO A 338 -18.52 7.64 -10.44
C PRO A 338 -19.40 6.62 -9.71
N ASP A 339 -19.21 5.34 -10.01
CA ASP A 339 -19.87 4.21 -9.33
C ASP A 339 -19.17 3.93 -8.01
N VAL A 340 -19.73 4.45 -6.91
CA VAL A 340 -19.22 4.24 -5.55
C VAL A 340 -20.16 3.32 -4.80
N ARG A 341 -19.61 2.23 -4.28
CA ARG A 341 -20.32 1.14 -3.61
C ARG A 341 -19.86 1.04 -2.17
N ILE A 342 -20.80 1.13 -1.23
CA ILE A 342 -20.57 0.86 0.18
C ILE A 342 -20.86 -0.63 0.40
N VAL A 343 -19.86 -1.35 0.88
CA VAL A 343 -19.98 -2.76 1.22
C VAL A 343 -19.99 -2.88 2.73
N ARG A 344 -21.02 -3.55 3.26
CA ARG A 344 -21.22 -3.77 4.68
C ARG A 344 -21.67 -5.19 4.93
N ILE A 345 -21.54 -5.67 6.16
CA ILE A 345 -22.10 -6.96 6.56
C ILE A 345 -23.63 -6.90 6.35
N ALA A 346 -24.19 -7.93 5.70
CA ALA A 346 -25.62 -7.98 5.43
C ALA A 346 -26.40 -8.04 6.76
N PRO A 347 -27.37 -7.14 7.00
CA PRO A 347 -28.22 -7.17 8.17
C PRO A 347 -29.06 -8.45 8.14
N HIS A 348 -29.25 -9.05 9.31
CA HIS A 348 -29.99 -10.29 9.43
C HIS A 348 -31.50 -10.04 9.26
N PRO A 349 -32.22 -10.80 8.42
CA PRO A 349 -33.67 -10.86 8.56
C PRO A 349 -33.96 -11.48 9.93
N THR A 350 -34.55 -10.70 10.83
CA THR A 350 -35.02 -11.17 12.14
C THR A 350 -36.06 -12.26 11.89
N THR A 351 -35.62 -13.52 11.90
CA THR A 351 -36.52 -14.66 11.69
C THR A 351 -37.02 -15.08 13.07
N ALA A 352 -38.35 -15.16 13.19
CA ALA A 352 -39.08 -15.48 14.42
C ALA A 352 -38.57 -16.79 15.09
N PRO A 353 -38.79 -16.95 16.41
CA PRO A 353 -38.28 -18.09 17.17
C PRO A 353 -38.65 -19.41 16.49
N GLN A 354 -37.67 -20.25 16.18
CA GLN A 354 -37.94 -21.58 15.68
C GLN A 354 -38.65 -22.40 16.77
N PRO A 355 -39.71 -23.18 16.43
CA PRO A 355 -40.30 -24.12 17.36
C PRO A 355 -39.26 -25.16 17.78
N SER A 356 -39.17 -25.41 19.08
CA SER A 356 -38.36 -26.46 19.68
C SER A 356 -38.66 -27.82 19.04
N ALA A 357 -37.67 -28.41 18.36
CA ALA A 357 -37.77 -29.75 17.79
C ALA A 357 -37.67 -30.84 18.88
N PRO A 358 -38.33 -32.00 18.72
CA PRO A 358 -38.35 -33.05 19.74
C PRO A 358 -36.97 -33.68 19.95
N ALA A 359 -36.63 -33.92 21.21
CA ALA A 359 -35.41 -34.60 21.62
C ALA A 359 -35.44 -36.07 21.17
N GLY A 360 -34.56 -36.46 20.25
CA GLY A 360 -34.50 -37.85 19.81
C GLY A 360 -33.67 -38.17 18.58
N LEU A 361 -32.53 -37.50 18.36
CA LEU A 361 -31.50 -37.94 17.41
C LEU A 361 -30.17 -37.36 17.90
N ARG A 362 -29.13 -38.20 18.05
CA ARG A 362 -27.75 -37.76 18.36
C ARG A 362 -27.24 -36.93 17.19
N THR A 363 -27.64 -35.67 17.15
CA THR A 363 -27.14 -34.67 16.23
C THR A 363 -25.75 -34.30 16.71
N ARG A 364 -24.77 -34.46 15.82
CA ARG A 364 -23.40 -33.94 16.04
C ARG A 364 -23.52 -32.53 16.60
N ALA A 365 -22.84 -32.25 17.72
CA ALA A 365 -22.86 -30.94 18.36
C ALA A 365 -22.62 -29.87 17.28
N LYS A 366 -23.57 -28.95 17.12
CA LYS A 366 -23.39 -27.83 16.20
C LYS A 366 -22.20 -27.02 16.71
N PRO A 367 -21.25 -26.65 15.83
CA PRO A 367 -20.15 -25.77 16.22
C PRO A 367 -20.70 -24.49 16.86
N ASP A 368 -20.11 -24.07 17.97
CA ASP A 368 -20.38 -22.81 18.70
C ASP A 368 -19.56 -21.63 18.14
N HIS A 369 -18.84 -21.86 17.04
CA HIS A 369 -17.99 -20.90 16.37
C HIS A 369 -18.02 -21.10 14.85
N ARG A 370 -17.60 -20.06 14.14
CA ARG A 370 -17.32 -20.09 12.71
C ARG A 370 -15.86 -20.46 12.45
N PHE A 371 -15.60 -21.18 11.37
CA PHE A 371 -14.26 -21.61 10.99
C PHE A 371 -14.09 -21.70 9.47
N TRP A 372 -12.85 -21.55 9.00
CA TRP A 372 -12.52 -21.70 7.59
C TRP A 372 -12.57 -23.17 7.15
N VAL A 373 -13.25 -23.41 6.04
CA VAL A 373 -13.16 -24.66 5.28
C VAL A 373 -12.23 -24.40 4.10
N SER A 374 -11.21 -25.25 3.93
CA SER A 374 -10.28 -25.14 2.80
C SER A 374 -11.01 -25.32 1.46
N GLY A 375 -10.52 -24.62 0.44
CA GLY A 375 -10.95 -24.85 -0.92
C GLY A 375 -10.63 -26.28 -1.37
N HIS A 376 -11.47 -26.84 -2.24
CA HIS A 376 -11.32 -28.19 -2.75
C HIS A 376 -12.08 -28.36 -4.05
N GLU A 377 -11.56 -29.25 -4.91
CA GLU A 377 -12.29 -29.66 -6.10
C GLU A 377 -13.41 -30.64 -5.73
N ARG A 378 -14.58 -30.43 -6.35
CA ARG A 378 -15.73 -31.32 -6.23
C ARG A 378 -16.24 -31.71 -7.60
N GLN A 379 -16.55 -32.99 -7.77
CA GLN A 379 -17.26 -33.48 -8.95
C GLN A 379 -18.75 -33.12 -8.85
N GLN A 380 -19.15 -32.05 -9.51
CA GLN A 380 -20.53 -31.57 -9.53
C GLN A 380 -21.33 -32.32 -10.59
N ALA A 381 -22.44 -32.91 -10.15
CA ALA A 381 -23.38 -33.58 -11.02
C ALA A 381 -24.12 -32.57 -11.92
N TYR A 382 -24.20 -32.84 -13.23
CA TYR A 382 -24.87 -31.99 -14.22
C TYR A 382 -25.48 -32.81 -15.39
N GLY A 383 -26.18 -32.15 -16.32
CA GLY A 383 -26.84 -32.79 -17.46
C GLY A 383 -28.19 -33.45 -17.14
N PRO A 384 -28.90 -34.01 -18.15
CA PRO A 384 -30.17 -34.72 -17.94
C PRO A 384 -30.01 -35.84 -16.90
N GLY A 385 -30.86 -35.81 -15.87
CA GLY A 385 -30.80 -36.76 -14.76
C GLY A 385 -29.57 -36.64 -13.86
N ARG A 386 -28.79 -35.54 -13.95
CA ARG A 386 -27.52 -35.36 -13.22
C ARG A 386 -26.53 -36.51 -13.49
N SER A 387 -26.56 -37.07 -14.70
CA SER A 387 -25.77 -38.25 -15.10
C SER A 387 -24.30 -37.91 -15.38
N LEU A 388 -23.99 -36.67 -15.75
CA LEU A 388 -22.64 -36.21 -16.03
C LEU A 388 -21.98 -35.65 -14.76
N ARG A 389 -20.65 -35.65 -14.72
CA ARG A 389 -19.83 -35.04 -13.66
C ARG A 389 -18.88 -34.03 -14.28
N ARG A 390 -18.81 -32.84 -13.69
CA ARG A 390 -17.80 -31.84 -14.03
C ARG A 390 -17.03 -31.45 -12.77
N PRO A 391 -15.71 -31.30 -12.83
CA PRO A 391 -14.96 -30.72 -11.73
C PRO A 391 -15.42 -29.27 -11.53
N VAL A 392 -15.67 -28.89 -10.29
CA VAL A 392 -15.93 -27.52 -9.85
C VAL A 392 -15.01 -27.24 -8.68
N ASP A 393 -14.31 -26.11 -8.73
CA ASP A 393 -13.45 -25.67 -7.65
C ASP A 393 -14.29 -24.92 -6.61
N ILE A 394 -14.32 -25.41 -5.37
CA ILE A 394 -15.02 -24.77 -4.28
C ILE A 394 -14.03 -23.87 -3.55
N GLN A 395 -14.29 -22.57 -3.56
CA GLN A 395 -13.47 -21.59 -2.84
C GLN A 395 -13.51 -21.80 -1.33
N PRO A 396 -12.46 -21.40 -0.59
CA PRO A 396 -12.53 -21.34 0.86
C PRO A 396 -13.74 -20.54 1.35
N PHE A 397 -14.38 -21.02 2.41
CA PHE A 397 -15.56 -20.35 2.97
C PHE A 397 -15.63 -20.47 4.49
N LEU A 398 -16.31 -19.53 5.12
CA LEU A 398 -16.59 -19.56 6.55
C LEU A 398 -17.83 -20.40 6.82
N LYS A 399 -17.66 -21.51 7.54
CA LYS A 399 -18.74 -22.41 7.96
C LYS A 399 -19.11 -22.16 9.41
N GLY A 400 -20.39 -22.26 9.74
CA GLY A 400 -20.95 -21.99 11.08
C GLY A 400 -22.03 -20.91 10.99
N ASP A 401 -22.86 -20.82 12.03
CA ASP A 401 -23.94 -19.82 12.07
C ASP A 401 -23.36 -18.41 12.09
N LYS A 402 -23.99 -17.47 11.36
CA LYS A 402 -23.44 -16.14 11.08
C LYS A 402 -23.09 -15.32 12.35
N HIS A 403 -23.77 -15.57 13.47
CA HIS A 403 -23.64 -14.84 14.73
C HIS A 403 -22.59 -15.42 15.69
N LEU A 404 -22.02 -16.59 15.37
CA LEU A 404 -21.03 -17.22 16.23
C LEU A 404 -19.64 -16.60 16.01
N PRO A 405 -18.81 -16.49 17.08
CA PRO A 405 -17.46 -15.95 16.97
C PRO A 405 -16.62 -16.79 16.02
N ILE A 406 -15.61 -16.20 15.37
CA ILE A 406 -14.67 -16.94 14.54
C ILE A 406 -13.54 -17.45 15.42
N LYS A 407 -13.29 -18.76 15.40
CA LYS A 407 -12.20 -19.35 16.17
C LYS A 407 -10.92 -19.32 15.36
N LEU A 408 -9.88 -18.70 15.91
CA LEU A 408 -8.58 -18.41 15.26
C LEU A 408 -7.76 -19.63 14.82
N SER A 409 -8.22 -20.89 15.00
CA SER A 409 -7.34 -22.05 14.83
C SER A 409 -8.01 -23.35 14.34
N THR A 410 -8.99 -23.31 13.42
CA THR A 410 -9.63 -24.57 12.99
C THR A 410 -9.92 -24.63 11.50
N THR A 411 -8.86 -24.63 10.68
CA THR A 411 -9.01 -25.06 9.29
C THR A 411 -9.31 -26.56 9.27
N VAL A 412 -10.52 -26.94 8.84
CA VAL A 412 -10.87 -28.35 8.68
C VAL A 412 -10.52 -28.77 7.26
N ARG A 413 -9.52 -29.66 7.12
CA ARG A 413 -9.23 -30.33 5.84
C ARG A 413 -10.35 -31.31 5.53
N VAL A 414 -10.92 -31.22 4.33
CA VAL A 414 -11.82 -32.25 3.82
C VAL A 414 -10.95 -33.46 3.48
N LEU A 415 -11.14 -34.58 4.19
CA LEU A 415 -10.52 -35.85 3.82
C LEU A 415 -11.24 -36.34 2.55
N GLY A 416 -10.54 -36.32 1.41
CA GLY A 416 -11.02 -36.93 0.18
C GLY A 416 -11.16 -38.45 0.35
N ASP A 417 -12.17 -39.04 -0.30
CA ASP A 417 -12.43 -40.49 -0.27
C ASP A 417 -11.18 -41.28 -0.65
N ARG A 418 -10.91 -42.36 0.09
CA ARG A 418 -9.90 -43.37 -0.24
C ARG A 418 -10.12 -43.81 -1.68
N THR A 419 -9.10 -43.64 -2.52
CA THR A 419 -8.98 -44.38 -3.77
C THR A 419 -9.19 -45.87 -3.44
N PRO A 420 -10.18 -46.56 -4.02
CA PRO A 420 -10.32 -48.00 -3.87
C PRO A 420 -9.03 -48.68 -4.33
N GLY A 421 -8.58 -49.64 -3.53
CA GLY A 421 -7.25 -50.21 -3.59
C GLY A 421 -6.83 -50.71 -4.97
N THR A 422 -5.54 -50.58 -5.23
CA THR A 422 -4.81 -51.48 -6.11
C THR A 422 -5.03 -52.90 -5.62
N GLU A 423 -5.94 -53.64 -6.25
CA GLU A 423 -5.99 -55.08 -6.11
C GLU A 423 -4.68 -55.66 -6.67
N PRO A 424 -4.00 -56.56 -5.93
CA PRO A 424 -2.88 -57.30 -6.49
C PRO A 424 -3.41 -58.27 -7.54
N SER A 425 -2.89 -58.14 -8.77
CA SER A 425 -3.15 -59.04 -9.88
C SER A 425 -2.83 -60.48 -9.48
N PRO A 426 -3.78 -61.43 -9.60
CA PRO A 426 -3.43 -62.84 -9.56
C PRO A 426 -2.91 -63.26 -10.94
N ASP A 427 -1.76 -63.92 -10.90
CA ASP A 427 -1.40 -65.03 -11.79
C ASP A 427 -0.85 -64.72 -13.20
N GLN A 428 0.45 -65.00 -13.42
CA GLN A 428 0.95 -66.16 -14.19
C GLN A 428 2.34 -65.90 -14.83
N GLY A 429 3.28 -66.83 -14.62
CA GLY A 429 4.49 -67.00 -15.46
C GLY A 429 5.79 -67.03 -14.70
#